data_AF-A0A968T4U5-F1
#
_entry.id   AF-A0A968T4U5-F1
#
_cell.length_a   1.000
_cell.length_b   1.000
_cell.length_c   1.000
_cell.angle_alpha   90.00
_cell.angle_beta   90.00
_cell.angle_gamma   90.00
#
_symmetry.space_group_name_H-M   'P 1'
#
loop_
_entity.id
_entity.type
_entity.pdbx_description
1 polymer ?
#
loop_
_entity_poly.entity_id
_entity_poly.type
_entity_poly.pdbx_seq_one_letter_code
_entity_poly.pdbx_strand_id
1 'polypeptide(L)'
;MNEFEKALASSNFKDELMGYRKFIDVASFTDYFLINELSKNVDGYRISSFFHKDREDRGNKIVAGPLWDYNLGFGNADYYDGASVTGWFYNSSYLSGDYWQVPFWWERFLQDPFYRQVMAERYNSFRQNILKTETIHTYIDSFVNVLQQAQVRNYQKWPILGTYTWPNPFIGATYQQEIDYMKTWISDRLNWMDVNIPYLLILDNPELNRQITDELAVIYPNPFHAYLNIEIFADNQAREASVTIHDMTGRQLFKDQVNLNFREKTYYSLSERWEGVAQLSTGVYLIGIKLDSGKEFQAKIIKK
;
A
#
# COMPACT_ATOMS: atom_id res chain seq x y z
N MET A 1 -26.06 -12.58 -1.97
CA MET A 1 -24.71 -12.43 -2.52
C MET A 1 -24.74 -12.15 -4.01
N ASN A 2 -25.30 -13.03 -4.85
CA ASN A 2 -25.31 -12.86 -6.32
C ASN A 2 -25.84 -11.50 -6.82
N GLU A 3 -26.93 -10.99 -6.25
CA GLU A 3 -27.48 -9.68 -6.66
C GLU A 3 -26.57 -8.50 -6.30
N PHE A 4 -25.86 -8.60 -5.16
CA PHE A 4 -24.84 -7.62 -4.80
C PHE A 4 -23.68 -7.63 -5.80
N GLU A 5 -23.16 -8.81 -6.15
CA GLU A 5 -22.05 -8.91 -7.09
C GLU A 5 -22.43 -8.40 -8.48
N LYS A 6 -23.64 -8.74 -8.97
CA LYS A 6 -24.16 -8.20 -10.23
C LYS A 6 -24.26 -6.68 -10.20
N ALA A 7 -24.80 -6.11 -9.11
CA ALA A 7 -24.89 -4.66 -8.95
C ALA A 7 -23.51 -4.00 -8.93
N LEU A 8 -22.53 -4.61 -8.26
CA LEU A 8 -21.15 -4.10 -8.21
C LEU A 8 -20.43 -4.18 -9.57
N ALA A 9 -20.67 -5.24 -10.34
CA ALA A 9 -20.10 -5.43 -11.68
C ALA A 9 -20.75 -4.53 -12.75
N SER A 10 -21.97 -4.04 -12.52
CA SER A 10 -22.73 -3.22 -13.47
C SER A 10 -22.07 -1.87 -13.77
N SER A 11 -22.48 -1.21 -14.87
CA SER A 11 -22.03 0.13 -15.22
C SER A 11 -22.55 1.22 -14.28
N ASN A 12 -23.72 1.02 -13.68
CA ASN A 12 -24.36 1.91 -12.71
C ASN A 12 -24.05 1.55 -11.25
N PHE A 13 -22.96 0.81 -10.98
CA PHE A 13 -22.62 0.36 -9.64
C PHE A 13 -22.47 1.49 -8.59
N LYS A 14 -22.14 2.72 -9.02
CA LYS A 14 -22.01 3.90 -8.15
C LYS A 14 -23.35 4.53 -7.77
N ASP A 15 -24.45 4.11 -8.40
CA ASP A 15 -25.78 4.63 -8.11
C ASP A 15 -26.22 4.26 -6.69
N GLU A 16 -26.83 5.20 -5.97
CA GLU A 16 -27.20 5.00 -4.57
C GLU A 16 -28.33 3.98 -4.39
N LEU A 17 -29.28 3.91 -5.34
CA LEU A 17 -30.49 3.10 -5.25
C LEU A 17 -30.37 1.78 -6.01
N MET A 18 -29.63 1.77 -7.11
CA MET A 18 -29.47 0.60 -7.98
C MET A 18 -28.10 -0.08 -7.83
N GLY A 19 -27.12 0.62 -7.27
CA GLY A 19 -25.76 0.13 -7.13
C GLY A 19 -25.53 -0.73 -5.89
N TYR A 20 -24.26 -1.01 -5.61
CA TYR A 20 -23.86 -1.95 -4.54
C TYR A 20 -24.26 -1.45 -3.14
N ARG A 21 -24.41 -0.13 -2.96
CA ARG A 21 -24.71 0.51 -1.67
C ARG A 21 -26.08 0.12 -1.10
N LYS A 22 -27.00 -0.36 -1.95
CA LYS A 22 -28.28 -0.95 -1.53
C LYS A 22 -28.09 -2.25 -0.74
N PHE A 23 -27.04 -3.01 -1.06
CA PHE A 23 -26.89 -4.38 -0.58
C PHE A 23 -25.93 -4.53 0.60
N ILE A 24 -24.97 -3.62 0.75
CA ILE A 24 -23.92 -3.75 1.76
C ILE A 24 -23.95 -2.59 2.75
N ASP A 25 -23.46 -2.88 3.95
CA ASP A 25 -23.00 -1.88 4.90
C ASP A 25 -21.60 -1.42 4.44
N VAL A 26 -21.56 -0.25 3.79
CA VAL A 26 -20.33 0.27 3.18
C VAL A 26 -19.23 0.46 4.22
N ALA A 27 -19.59 0.95 5.42
CA ALA A 27 -18.64 1.18 6.50
C ALA A 27 -17.94 -0.11 6.95
N SER A 28 -18.68 -1.21 7.09
CA SER A 28 -18.10 -2.50 7.47
C SER A 28 -17.14 -3.05 6.42
N PHE A 29 -17.46 -2.91 5.13
CA PHE A 29 -16.57 -3.31 4.04
C PHE A 29 -15.31 -2.43 3.99
N THR A 30 -15.46 -1.13 4.26
CA THR A 30 -14.32 -0.21 4.40
C THR A 30 -13.44 -0.56 5.59
N ASP A 31 -14.00 -0.89 6.75
CA ASP A 31 -13.23 -1.36 7.90
C ASP A 31 -12.46 -2.63 7.60
N TYR A 32 -13.15 -3.59 7.00
CA TYR A 32 -12.59 -4.87 6.63
C TYR A 32 -11.39 -4.70 5.68
N PHE A 33 -11.54 -3.83 4.68
CA PHE A 33 -10.46 -3.43 3.79
C PHE A 33 -9.28 -2.81 4.55
N LEU A 34 -9.52 -1.80 5.39
CA LEU A 34 -8.45 -1.10 6.11
C LEU A 34 -7.67 -2.03 7.05
N ILE A 35 -8.34 -2.95 7.75
CA ILE A 35 -7.69 -3.90 8.66
C ILE A 35 -6.93 -5.00 7.90
N ASN A 36 -7.46 -5.47 6.77
CA ASN A 36 -6.72 -6.39 5.91
C ASN A 36 -5.48 -5.75 5.30
N GLU A 37 -5.58 -4.50 4.84
CA GLU A 37 -4.39 -3.81 4.33
C GLU A 37 -3.38 -3.49 5.43
N LEU A 38 -3.83 -3.15 6.65
CA LEU A 38 -2.94 -2.95 7.79
C LEU A 38 -2.18 -4.22 8.17
N SER A 39 -2.89 -5.32 8.30
CA SER A 39 -2.28 -6.61 8.66
C SER A 39 -1.52 -7.25 7.51
N LYS A 40 -1.84 -6.86 6.26
CA LYS A 40 -1.39 -7.54 5.04
C LYS A 40 -1.62 -9.06 5.10
N ASN A 41 -2.77 -9.47 5.65
CA ASN A 41 -3.15 -10.86 5.79
C ASN A 41 -3.34 -11.51 4.40
N VAL A 42 -2.47 -12.48 4.07
CA VAL A 42 -2.43 -13.16 2.77
C VAL A 42 -3.71 -13.96 2.45
N ASP A 43 -4.53 -14.26 3.47
CA ASP A 43 -5.80 -14.96 3.34
C ASP A 43 -7.02 -14.05 3.50
N GLY A 44 -6.79 -12.80 3.90
CA GLY A 44 -7.82 -11.88 4.41
C GLY A 44 -8.91 -11.51 3.41
N TYR A 45 -8.66 -11.61 2.10
CA TYR A 45 -9.68 -11.35 1.07
C TYR A 45 -10.17 -12.60 0.34
N ARG A 46 -9.67 -13.79 0.71
CA ARG A 46 -9.76 -14.99 -0.12
C ARG A 46 -10.45 -16.12 0.63
N ILE A 47 -9.77 -16.69 1.62
CA ILE A 47 -10.18 -17.91 2.30
C ILE A 47 -10.51 -17.69 3.78
N SER A 48 -10.17 -16.51 4.32
CA SER A 48 -10.49 -16.08 5.69
C SER A 48 -11.46 -14.89 5.71
N SER A 49 -12.38 -14.85 4.72
CA SER A 49 -13.37 -13.79 4.55
C SER A 49 -14.78 -14.23 4.92
N PHE A 50 -15.35 -13.55 5.92
CA PHE A 50 -16.68 -13.82 6.44
C PHE A 50 -17.58 -12.61 6.27
N PHE A 51 -18.86 -12.90 6.04
CA PHE A 51 -19.91 -11.90 5.92
C PHE A 51 -21.14 -12.40 6.66
N HIS A 52 -21.88 -11.47 7.25
CA HIS A 52 -23.17 -11.78 7.87
C HIS A 52 -24.23 -10.79 7.42
N LYS A 53 -25.49 -11.17 7.59
CA LYS A 53 -26.65 -10.33 7.28
C LYS A 53 -27.70 -10.63 8.34
N ASP A 54 -28.27 -9.60 8.95
CA ASP A 54 -29.42 -9.78 9.83
C ASP A 54 -30.69 -10.03 9.00
N ARG A 55 -31.80 -10.31 9.68
CA ARG A 55 -33.12 -10.41 9.08
C ARG A 55 -33.50 -9.08 8.42
N GLU A 56 -34.31 -9.16 7.36
CA GLU A 56 -34.70 -7.99 6.56
C GLU A 56 -35.39 -6.88 7.38
N ASP A 57 -36.09 -7.25 8.46
CA ASP A 57 -36.77 -6.35 9.39
C ASP A 57 -35.84 -5.69 10.42
N ARG A 58 -34.57 -6.10 10.50
CA ARG A 58 -33.56 -5.61 11.46
C ARG A 58 -32.29 -5.06 10.80
N GLY A 59 -32.08 -5.40 9.54
CA GLY A 59 -30.96 -4.93 8.76
C GLY A 59 -30.94 -5.66 7.42
N ASN A 60 -31.18 -4.95 6.33
CA ASN A 60 -31.23 -5.57 5.01
C ASN A 60 -29.88 -5.54 4.26
N LYS A 61 -28.77 -5.28 4.98
CA LYS A 61 -27.45 -5.10 4.40
C LYS A 61 -26.48 -6.18 4.85
N ILE A 62 -25.65 -6.63 3.91
CA ILE A 62 -24.53 -7.54 4.16
C ILE A 62 -23.45 -6.73 4.89
N VAL A 63 -22.95 -7.28 5.98
CA VAL A 63 -21.90 -6.70 6.82
C VAL A 63 -20.64 -7.55 6.65
N ALA A 64 -19.51 -6.91 6.38
CA ALA A 64 -18.22 -7.59 6.34
C ALA A 64 -17.70 -7.88 7.75
N GLY A 65 -17.21 -9.10 7.93
CA GLY A 65 -16.76 -9.62 9.20
C GLY A 65 -17.65 -10.77 9.74
N PRO A 66 -17.22 -11.41 10.84
CA PRO A 66 -16.09 -11.01 11.69
C PRO A 66 -14.72 -11.19 11.03
N LEU A 67 -13.72 -10.47 11.54
CA LEU A 67 -12.32 -10.71 11.20
C LEU A 67 -11.90 -12.10 11.69
N TRP A 68 -11.12 -12.83 10.89
CA TRP A 68 -10.74 -14.21 11.18
C TRP A 68 -9.32 -14.51 10.67
N ASP A 69 -8.58 -15.33 11.41
CA ASP A 69 -7.30 -15.94 10.99
C ASP A 69 -6.16 -14.95 10.63
N TYR A 70 -5.71 -14.16 11.61
CA TYR A 70 -4.68 -13.12 11.43
C TYR A 70 -3.26 -13.54 11.87
N ASN A 71 -3.05 -14.82 12.19
CA ASN A 71 -1.72 -15.37 12.53
C ASN A 71 -0.71 -15.29 11.37
N LEU A 72 -1.19 -15.15 10.12
CA LEU A 72 -0.37 -14.94 8.91
C LEU A 72 -0.30 -13.46 8.49
N GLY A 73 -0.84 -12.55 9.31
CA GLY A 73 -0.69 -11.12 9.12
C GLY A 73 0.52 -10.56 9.88
N PHE A 74 0.63 -9.23 9.87
CA PHE A 74 1.61 -8.46 10.63
C PHE A 74 3.07 -8.84 10.32
N GLY A 75 3.34 -9.15 9.06
CA GLY A 75 4.66 -9.54 8.59
C GLY A 75 4.99 -11.02 8.79
N ASN A 76 4.04 -11.86 9.20
CA ASN A 76 4.28 -13.27 9.51
C ASN A 76 3.92 -14.25 8.36
N ALA A 77 4.32 -13.92 7.13
CA ALA A 77 4.19 -14.81 5.98
C ALA A 77 5.32 -14.56 4.96
N ASP A 78 6.12 -15.59 4.70
CA ASP A 78 7.25 -15.58 3.75
C ASP A 78 6.84 -15.77 2.27
N TYR A 79 5.55 -15.61 1.97
CA TYR A 79 4.96 -15.79 0.64
C TYR A 79 3.89 -14.73 0.34
N TYR A 80 3.51 -14.58 -0.93
CA TYR A 80 2.58 -13.54 -1.45
C TYR A 80 2.90 -12.11 -0.96
N ASP A 81 4.18 -11.82 -0.75
CA ASP A 81 4.69 -10.56 -0.18
C ASP A 81 4.11 -10.21 1.20
N GLY A 82 3.60 -11.18 1.96
CA GLY A 82 3.00 -10.96 3.30
C GLY A 82 3.96 -10.29 4.29
N ALA A 83 5.26 -10.56 4.17
CA ALA A 83 6.33 -9.93 4.97
C ALA A 83 6.64 -8.48 4.57
N SER A 84 6.27 -8.03 3.38
CA SER A 84 6.61 -6.69 2.91
C SER A 84 5.71 -5.62 3.56
N VAL A 85 6.31 -4.54 4.05
CA VAL A 85 5.59 -3.39 4.61
C VAL A 85 4.94 -2.51 3.53
N THR A 86 5.31 -2.70 2.27
CA THR A 86 4.82 -1.92 1.12
C THR A 86 3.83 -2.72 0.27
N GLY A 87 3.17 -2.05 -0.67
CA GLY A 87 2.22 -2.64 -1.61
C GLY A 87 0.84 -2.88 -0.99
N TRP A 88 -0.18 -2.90 -1.83
CA TRP A 88 -1.55 -3.22 -1.46
C TRP A 88 -1.86 -4.68 -1.77
N PHE A 89 -2.65 -5.34 -0.92
CA PHE A 89 -3.00 -6.74 -1.12
C PHE A 89 -4.29 -6.93 -1.94
N TYR A 90 -5.23 -5.98 -1.88
CA TYR A 90 -6.52 -6.07 -2.57
C TYR A 90 -6.45 -6.26 -4.10
N ASN A 91 -5.33 -5.91 -4.74
CA ASN A 91 -5.07 -6.04 -6.17
C ASN A 91 -3.82 -6.88 -6.47
N SER A 92 -3.48 -7.82 -5.57
CA SER A 92 -2.26 -8.61 -5.64
C SER A 92 -2.23 -9.52 -6.88
N SER A 93 -1.29 -9.26 -7.79
CA SER A 93 -1.04 -10.05 -9.01
C SER A 93 -0.25 -11.34 -8.73
N TYR A 94 0.37 -11.46 -7.55
CA TYR A 94 1.17 -12.63 -7.13
C TYR A 94 0.34 -13.89 -6.89
N LEU A 95 -0.99 -13.76 -6.90
CA LEU A 95 -1.92 -14.88 -6.87
C LEU A 95 -2.08 -15.56 -8.23
N SER A 96 -1.39 -15.10 -9.28
CA SER A 96 -1.47 -15.71 -10.61
C SER A 96 -1.14 -17.21 -10.57
N GLY A 97 -2.17 -18.05 -10.78
CA GLY A 97 -2.07 -19.52 -10.72
C GLY A 97 -2.67 -20.16 -9.46
N ASP A 98 -3.04 -19.37 -8.45
CA ASP A 98 -3.82 -19.87 -7.31
C ASP A 98 -5.31 -19.98 -7.68
N TYR A 99 -6.00 -20.97 -7.15
CA TYR A 99 -7.44 -21.12 -7.36
C TYR A 99 -8.26 -20.08 -6.60
N TRP A 100 -7.80 -19.70 -5.40
CA TRP A 100 -8.52 -18.80 -4.51
C TRP A 100 -8.09 -17.37 -4.82
N GLN A 101 -8.73 -16.68 -5.76
CA GLN A 101 -8.34 -15.29 -6.08
C GLN A 101 -8.97 -14.27 -5.12
N VAL A 102 -8.37 -13.08 -5.02
CA VAL A 102 -9.04 -11.93 -4.40
C VAL A 102 -10.22 -11.54 -5.30
N PRO A 103 -11.44 -11.36 -4.76
CA PRO A 103 -12.58 -10.98 -5.56
C PRO A 103 -12.40 -9.56 -6.10
N PHE A 104 -12.92 -9.31 -7.30
CA PHE A 104 -12.86 -8.01 -7.98
C PHE A 104 -13.49 -6.85 -7.19
N TRP A 105 -14.22 -7.16 -6.10
CA TRP A 105 -15.03 -6.22 -5.35
C TRP A 105 -14.22 -5.03 -4.84
N TRP A 106 -13.04 -5.29 -4.28
CA TRP A 106 -12.22 -4.27 -3.63
C TRP A 106 -11.66 -3.25 -4.62
N GLU A 107 -11.17 -3.73 -5.76
CA GLU A 107 -10.78 -2.85 -6.87
C GLU A 107 -11.96 -2.02 -7.40
N ARG A 108 -13.15 -2.64 -7.47
CA ARG A 108 -14.35 -1.99 -7.98
C ARG A 108 -14.87 -0.92 -7.01
N PHE A 109 -14.85 -1.17 -5.71
CA PHE A 109 -15.23 -0.18 -4.69
C PHE A 109 -14.35 1.07 -4.77
N LEU A 110 -13.04 0.91 -4.94
CA LEU A 110 -12.11 2.05 -5.07
C LEU A 110 -12.34 2.90 -6.33
N GLN A 111 -13.17 2.48 -7.28
CA GLN A 111 -13.60 3.31 -8.41
C GLN A 111 -14.77 4.23 -8.07
N ASP A 112 -15.44 4.04 -6.93
CA ASP A 112 -16.53 4.89 -6.46
C ASP A 112 -16.02 6.00 -5.52
N PRO A 113 -16.17 7.30 -5.89
CA PRO A 113 -15.79 8.42 -5.02
C PRO A 113 -16.39 8.36 -3.61
N PHE A 114 -17.62 7.84 -3.46
CA PHE A 114 -18.26 7.72 -2.15
C PHE A 114 -17.55 6.72 -1.26
N TYR A 115 -17.19 5.54 -1.79
CA TYR A 115 -16.45 4.54 -1.02
C TYR A 115 -15.10 5.10 -0.55
N ARG A 116 -14.40 5.84 -1.44
CA ARG A 116 -13.15 6.49 -1.10
C ARG A 116 -13.34 7.55 -0.01
N GLN A 117 -14.39 8.36 -0.08
CA GLN A 117 -14.68 9.32 0.99
C GLN A 117 -14.89 8.61 2.34
N VAL A 118 -15.69 7.55 2.38
CA VAL A 118 -15.89 6.75 3.60
C VAL A 118 -14.56 6.17 4.09
N MET A 119 -13.71 5.67 3.18
CA MET A 119 -12.37 5.19 3.52
C MET A 119 -11.49 6.28 4.14
N ALA A 120 -11.50 7.50 3.60
CA ALA A 120 -10.75 8.62 4.15
C ALA A 120 -11.21 8.95 5.58
N GLU A 121 -12.51 9.10 5.78
CA GLU A 121 -13.11 9.43 7.08
C GLU A 121 -12.77 8.37 8.13
N ARG A 122 -12.93 7.09 7.78
CA ARG A 122 -12.67 5.97 8.68
C ARG A 122 -11.19 5.81 8.99
N TYR A 123 -10.32 5.87 7.98
CA TYR A 123 -8.88 5.79 8.19
C TYR A 123 -8.37 6.92 9.09
N ASN A 124 -8.78 8.17 8.82
CA ASN A 124 -8.42 9.32 9.65
C ASN A 124 -8.90 9.16 11.10
N SER A 125 -10.16 8.72 11.30
CA SER A 125 -10.69 8.45 12.63
C SER A 125 -9.91 7.36 13.37
N PHE A 126 -9.51 6.30 12.66
CA PHE A 126 -8.77 5.20 13.25
C PHE A 126 -7.34 5.58 13.61
N ARG A 127 -6.63 6.31 12.73
CA ARG A 127 -5.25 6.76 12.96
C ARG A 127 -5.13 7.75 14.12
N GLN A 128 -6.20 8.49 14.43
CA GLN A 128 -6.26 9.36 15.62
C GLN A 128 -6.58 8.62 16.92
N ASN A 129 -7.01 7.36 16.84
CA ASN A 129 -7.46 6.58 18.00
C ASN A 129 -6.92 5.14 17.95
N ILE A 130 -7.75 4.17 17.59
CA ILE A 130 -7.48 2.73 17.76
C ILE A 130 -6.28 2.22 16.95
N LEU A 131 -5.97 2.85 15.81
CA LEU A 131 -4.82 2.50 14.98
C LEU A 131 -3.65 3.46 15.17
N LYS A 132 -3.67 4.33 16.18
CA LYS A 132 -2.48 5.13 16.56
C LYS A 132 -1.36 4.18 16.96
N THR A 133 -0.13 4.42 16.49
CA THR A 133 1.00 3.48 16.66
C THR A 133 1.24 3.14 18.13
N GLU A 134 1.25 4.15 18.99
CA GLU A 134 1.41 3.98 20.44
C GLU A 134 0.25 3.20 21.07
N THR A 135 -0.97 3.34 20.54
CA THR A 135 -2.13 2.59 21.03
C THR A 135 -1.97 1.11 20.70
N ILE A 136 -1.57 0.76 19.48
CA ILE A 136 -1.32 -0.62 19.09
C ILE A 136 -0.16 -1.22 19.91
N HIS A 137 0.95 -0.49 20.07
CA HIS A 137 2.08 -0.95 20.88
C HIS A 137 1.68 -1.19 22.34
N THR A 138 0.86 -0.30 22.91
CA THR A 138 0.33 -0.47 24.28
C THR A 138 -0.53 -1.73 24.40
N TYR A 139 -1.37 -2.02 23.40
CA TYR A 139 -2.14 -3.26 23.36
C TYR A 139 -1.24 -4.50 23.29
N ILE A 140 -0.21 -4.48 22.43
CA ILE A 140 0.78 -5.57 22.34
C ILE A 140 1.46 -5.79 23.70
N ASP A 141 1.94 -4.71 24.34
CA ASP A 141 2.60 -4.79 25.65
C ASP A 141 1.68 -5.36 26.74
N SER A 142 0.38 -5.01 26.68
CA SER A 142 -0.61 -5.56 27.61
C SER A 142 -0.73 -7.09 27.48
N PHE A 143 -0.71 -7.63 26.26
CA PHE A 143 -0.73 -9.07 26.02
C PHE A 143 0.58 -9.73 26.44
N VAL A 144 1.73 -9.13 26.13
CA VAL A 144 3.04 -9.62 26.56
C VAL A 144 3.11 -9.74 28.08
N ASN A 145 2.57 -8.75 28.81
CA ASN A 145 2.51 -8.78 30.27
C ASN A 145 1.63 -9.93 30.79
N VAL A 146 0.45 -10.14 30.21
CA VAL A 146 -0.44 -11.27 30.57
C VAL A 146 0.23 -12.63 30.27
N LEU A 147 1.02 -12.70 29.20
CA LEU A 147 1.66 -13.93 28.72
C LEU A 147 3.02 -14.23 29.37
N GLN A 148 3.53 -13.37 30.26
CA GLN A 148 4.91 -13.44 30.78
C GLN A 148 5.29 -14.83 31.30
N GLN A 149 4.40 -15.51 32.04
CA GLN A 149 4.64 -16.86 32.54
C GLN A 149 4.25 -17.96 31.55
N ALA A 150 3.21 -17.74 30.75
CA ALA A 150 2.68 -18.73 29.82
C ALA A 150 3.66 -19.00 28.68
N GLN A 151 4.29 -17.95 28.14
CA GLN A 151 5.29 -18.09 27.07
C GLN A 151 6.49 -18.93 27.51
N VAL A 152 6.94 -18.79 28.77
CA VAL A 152 8.07 -19.60 29.30
C VAL A 152 7.72 -21.08 29.28
N ARG A 153 6.53 -21.45 29.78
CA ARG A 153 6.07 -22.85 29.74
C ARG A 153 5.89 -23.36 28.32
N ASN A 154 5.40 -22.51 27.43
CA ASN A 154 5.24 -22.83 26.01
C ASN A 154 6.58 -23.21 25.38
N TYR A 155 7.60 -22.36 25.50
CA TYR A 155 8.90 -22.62 24.86
C TYR A 155 9.75 -23.67 25.60
N GLN A 156 9.46 -23.99 26.86
CA GLN A 156 9.99 -25.18 27.52
C GLN A 156 9.41 -26.47 26.92
N LYS A 157 8.11 -26.47 26.59
CA LYS A 157 7.43 -27.62 26.00
C LYS A 157 7.74 -27.77 24.50
N TRP A 158 7.80 -26.65 23.78
CA TRP A 158 8.04 -26.54 22.35
C TRP A 158 9.20 -25.56 22.10
N PRO A 159 10.46 -26.04 22.09
CA PRO A 159 11.65 -25.20 22.01
C PRO A 159 11.91 -24.72 20.57
N ILE A 160 11.01 -23.89 20.04
CA ILE A 160 11.04 -23.43 18.63
C ILE A 160 11.67 -22.04 18.45
N LEU A 161 12.02 -21.32 19.52
CA LEU A 161 12.74 -20.04 19.40
C LEU A 161 14.10 -20.26 18.71
N GLY A 162 14.45 -19.35 17.80
CA GLY A 162 15.66 -19.47 16.98
C GLY A 162 15.59 -20.56 15.90
N THR A 163 14.44 -21.22 15.74
CA THR A 163 14.23 -22.27 14.73
C THR A 163 13.16 -21.85 13.75
N TYR A 164 13.42 -22.06 12.46
CA TYR A 164 12.42 -21.80 11.43
C TYR A 164 11.16 -22.64 11.67
N THR A 165 10.01 -21.97 11.67
CA THR A 165 8.68 -22.58 11.61
C THR A 165 7.99 -21.96 10.40
N TRP A 166 7.48 -22.77 9.49
CA TRP A 166 6.76 -22.22 8.33
C TRP A 166 5.51 -21.45 8.80
N PRO A 167 5.18 -20.27 8.23
CA PRO A 167 5.84 -19.53 7.14
C PRO A 167 6.64 -18.29 7.62
N ASN A 168 7.40 -18.39 8.71
CA ASN A 168 8.00 -17.23 9.36
C ASN A 168 9.14 -16.60 8.51
N PRO A 169 9.02 -15.33 8.09
CA PRO A 169 10.09 -14.63 7.37
C PRO A 169 11.21 -14.13 8.29
N PHE A 170 10.91 -13.90 9.58
CA PHE A 170 11.86 -13.55 10.62
C PHE A 170 11.92 -14.67 11.67
N ILE A 171 13.12 -14.95 12.18
CA ILE A 171 13.37 -16.01 13.17
C ILE A 171 14.07 -15.37 14.38
N GLY A 172 13.29 -15.01 15.39
CA GLY A 172 13.80 -14.48 16.64
C GLY A 172 14.41 -15.58 17.51
N ALA A 173 15.63 -15.36 18.01
CA ALA A 173 16.26 -16.26 18.98
C ALA A 173 15.61 -16.16 20.38
N THR A 174 14.78 -15.14 20.62
CA THR A 174 14.08 -14.91 21.89
C THR A 174 12.66 -14.43 21.64
N TYR A 175 11.77 -14.66 22.61
CA TYR A 175 10.40 -14.14 22.57
C TYR A 175 10.36 -12.61 22.40
N GLN A 176 11.27 -11.87 23.05
CA GLN A 176 11.33 -10.42 22.94
C GLN A 176 11.65 -9.96 21.51
N GLN A 177 12.56 -10.64 20.81
CA GLN A 177 12.90 -10.30 19.43
C GLN A 177 11.71 -10.48 18.48
N GLU A 178 10.84 -11.47 18.71
CA GLU A 178 9.60 -11.63 17.93
C GLU A 178 8.62 -10.47 18.17
N ILE A 179 8.49 -10.01 19.42
CA ILE A 179 7.67 -8.84 19.76
C ILE A 179 8.23 -7.57 19.11
N ASP A 180 9.56 -7.37 19.17
CA ASP A 180 10.23 -6.21 18.59
C ASP A 180 10.07 -6.19 17.07
N TYR A 181 10.18 -7.35 16.40
CA TYR A 181 9.93 -7.51 14.98
C TYR A 181 8.49 -7.11 14.61
N MET A 182 7.50 -7.68 15.29
CA MET A 182 6.08 -7.37 15.04
C MET A 182 5.78 -5.88 15.23
N LYS A 183 6.27 -5.26 16.31
CA LYS A 183 6.07 -3.82 16.56
C LYS A 183 6.73 -2.95 15.51
N THR A 184 7.94 -3.29 15.08
CA THR A 184 8.67 -2.57 14.02
C THR A 184 7.89 -2.68 12.71
N TRP A 185 7.53 -3.89 12.31
CA TRP A 185 6.78 -4.13 11.08
C TRP A 185 5.45 -3.36 11.04
N ILE A 186 4.67 -3.40 12.12
CA ILE A 186 3.40 -2.65 12.22
C ILE A 186 3.63 -1.15 12.08
N SER A 187 4.68 -0.61 12.72
CA SER A 187 5.00 0.82 12.65
C SER A 187 5.36 1.24 11.23
N ASP A 188 6.22 0.47 10.57
CA ASP A 188 6.66 0.73 9.20
C ASP A 188 5.49 0.59 8.21
N ARG A 189 4.61 -0.40 8.41
CA ARG A 189 3.40 -0.58 7.60
C ARG A 189 2.44 0.59 7.75
N LEU A 190 2.17 1.06 8.97
CA LEU A 190 1.33 2.23 9.21
C LEU A 190 1.93 3.48 8.57
N ASN A 191 3.24 3.70 8.71
CA ASN A 191 3.93 4.82 8.07
C ASN A 191 3.79 4.76 6.54
N TRP A 192 3.94 3.58 5.95
CA TRP A 192 3.74 3.39 4.53
C TRP A 192 2.27 3.65 4.12
N MET A 193 1.30 3.15 4.89
CA MET A 193 -0.13 3.39 4.61
C MET A 193 -0.51 4.87 4.73
N ASP A 194 0.04 5.60 5.70
CA ASP A 194 -0.17 7.05 5.86
C ASP A 194 0.28 7.82 4.60
N VAL A 195 1.39 7.40 3.99
CA VAL A 195 1.89 7.98 2.74
C VAL A 195 1.02 7.57 1.54
N ASN A 196 0.49 6.34 1.52
CA ASN A 196 -0.09 5.76 0.30
C ASN A 196 -1.62 5.79 0.22
N ILE A 197 -2.35 5.85 1.34
CA ILE A 197 -3.82 5.99 1.33
C ILE A 197 -4.28 7.22 0.56
N PRO A 198 -3.64 8.40 0.67
CA PRO A 198 -4.01 9.55 -0.15
C PRO A 198 -4.10 9.23 -1.64
N TYR A 199 -3.18 8.42 -2.19
CA TYR A 199 -3.22 8.04 -3.61
C TYR A 199 -4.44 7.16 -3.96
N LEU A 200 -4.88 6.30 -3.05
CA LEU A 200 -6.12 5.52 -3.24
C LEU A 200 -7.37 6.42 -3.21
N LEU A 201 -7.32 7.55 -2.51
CA LEU A 201 -8.44 8.50 -2.37
C LEU A 201 -8.61 9.42 -3.59
N ILE A 202 -7.54 9.63 -4.35
CA ILE A 202 -7.46 10.63 -5.44
C ILE A 202 -8.01 10.13 -6.78
N LEU A 203 -8.46 8.87 -6.88
CA LEU A 203 -8.94 8.22 -8.10
C LEU A 203 -10.21 8.84 -8.76
N ASP A 204 -10.57 10.10 -8.53
CA ASP A 204 -11.39 11.01 -9.38
C ASP A 204 -11.71 12.33 -8.62
N ASN A 205 -10.74 13.00 -7.98
CA ASN A 205 -10.99 14.32 -7.33
C ASN A 205 -10.04 15.41 -7.86
N PRO A 206 -10.50 16.29 -8.78
CA PRO A 206 -9.70 17.36 -9.36
C PRO A 206 -9.23 18.44 -8.36
N GLU A 207 -9.97 18.68 -7.27
CA GLU A 207 -9.63 19.73 -6.31
C GLU A 207 -8.57 19.27 -5.31
N LEU A 208 -8.60 18.00 -4.90
CA LEU A 208 -7.54 17.42 -4.05
C LEU A 208 -6.26 17.14 -4.85
N ASN A 209 -6.37 16.90 -6.16
CA ASN A 209 -5.22 16.87 -7.08
C ASN A 209 -4.41 18.17 -6.95
N ARG A 210 -5.04 19.35 -6.95
CA ARG A 210 -4.32 20.63 -6.82
C ARG A 210 -3.47 20.79 -5.55
N GLN A 211 -3.72 20.04 -4.48
CA GLN A 211 -2.92 20.11 -3.26
C GLN A 211 -1.83 19.02 -3.16
N ILE A 212 -1.91 17.96 -3.98
CA ILE A 212 -0.95 16.84 -3.97
C ILE A 212 -0.11 16.76 -5.27
N THR A 213 -0.47 17.48 -6.35
CA THR A 213 0.10 17.30 -7.70
C THR A 213 0.99 18.42 -8.25
N ASP A 214 1.85 19.06 -7.45
CA ASP A 214 2.84 19.98 -8.06
C ASP A 214 4.21 19.32 -8.34
N GLU A 215 4.48 18.11 -7.82
CA GLU A 215 5.73 17.40 -8.12
C GLU A 215 5.46 16.05 -8.81
N LEU A 216 5.48 16.07 -10.15
CA LEU A 216 5.46 14.87 -11.00
C LEU A 216 6.62 13.91 -10.71
N ALA A 217 7.71 14.45 -10.15
CA ALA A 217 8.89 13.70 -9.78
C ALA A 217 9.64 14.39 -8.64
N VAL A 218 10.30 13.59 -7.80
CA VAL A 218 11.25 14.06 -6.79
C VAL A 218 12.64 13.58 -7.18
N ILE A 219 13.63 14.48 -7.10
CA ILE A 219 14.99 14.22 -7.57
C ILE A 219 15.97 14.46 -6.42
N TYR A 220 16.76 13.44 -6.10
CA TYR A 220 17.65 13.48 -4.95
C TYR A 220 18.88 12.55 -5.11
N PRO A 221 19.99 12.86 -4.41
CA PRO A 221 20.24 14.13 -3.74
C PRO A 221 20.40 15.27 -4.78
N ASN A 222 20.02 16.49 -4.44
CA ASN A 222 20.30 17.65 -5.27
C ASN A 222 20.69 18.82 -4.35
N PRO A 223 21.96 19.25 -4.31
CA PRO A 223 23.07 18.88 -5.21
C PRO A 223 23.54 17.41 -5.08
N PHE A 224 24.09 16.85 -6.15
CA PHE A 224 24.63 15.49 -6.20
C PHE A 224 26.14 15.45 -6.44
N HIS A 225 26.76 14.36 -6.00
CA HIS A 225 28.15 14.01 -6.30
C HIS A 225 28.19 12.86 -7.30
N ALA A 226 28.25 11.60 -6.87
CA ALA A 226 28.41 10.46 -7.79
C ALA A 226 27.10 9.85 -8.30
N TYR A 227 26.00 10.01 -7.56
CA TYR A 227 24.73 9.35 -7.85
C TYR A 227 23.56 10.33 -7.79
N LEU A 228 22.51 10.04 -8.57
CA LEU A 228 21.28 10.81 -8.65
C LEU A 228 20.12 9.84 -8.86
N ASN A 229 19.07 10.00 -8.07
CA ASN A 229 17.86 9.18 -8.08
C ASN A 229 16.64 10.03 -8.40
N ILE A 230 15.65 9.38 -9.00
CA ILE A 230 14.39 9.99 -9.40
C ILE A 230 13.27 9.08 -8.91
N GLU A 231 12.33 9.66 -8.17
CA GLU A 231 11.02 9.07 -7.92
C GLU A 231 10.03 9.69 -8.90
N ILE A 232 9.49 8.90 -9.84
CA ILE A 232 8.49 9.37 -10.80
C ILE A 232 7.09 8.96 -10.32
N PHE A 233 6.18 9.92 -10.30
CA PHE A 233 4.78 9.74 -9.96
C PHE A 233 3.97 9.63 -11.25
N ALA A 234 3.64 8.41 -11.65
CA ALA A 234 2.80 8.17 -12.81
C ALA A 234 1.38 8.70 -12.54
N ASP A 235 0.79 9.41 -13.49
CA ASP A 235 -0.65 9.61 -13.45
C ASP A 235 -1.40 8.33 -13.86
N ASN A 236 -2.71 8.31 -13.66
CA ASN A 236 -3.53 7.12 -13.91
C ASN A 236 -3.61 6.69 -15.40
N GLN A 237 -3.05 7.48 -16.32
CA GLN A 237 -3.06 7.22 -17.75
C GLN A 237 -1.67 6.85 -18.29
N ALA A 238 -0.60 7.22 -17.58
CA ALA A 238 0.75 7.01 -18.02
C ALA A 238 1.25 5.56 -17.78
N ARG A 239 1.95 5.01 -18.77
CA ARG A 239 2.61 3.70 -18.67
C ARG A 239 4.12 3.80 -18.86
N GLU A 240 4.58 4.86 -19.51
CA GLU A 240 5.99 5.10 -19.81
C GLU A 240 6.36 6.56 -19.53
N ALA A 241 7.63 6.79 -19.18
CA ALA A 241 8.20 8.12 -19.05
C ALA A 241 9.53 8.21 -19.79
N SER A 242 9.73 9.31 -20.52
CA SER A 242 11.03 9.69 -21.04
C SER A 242 11.76 10.56 -20.01
N VAL A 243 12.96 10.14 -19.61
CA VAL A 243 13.87 10.93 -18.77
C VAL A 243 14.98 11.50 -19.66
N THR A 244 15.27 12.79 -19.54
CA THR A 244 16.30 13.49 -20.34
C THR A 244 17.15 14.40 -19.48
N ILE A 245 18.42 14.58 -19.83
CA ILE A 245 19.32 15.55 -19.18
C ILE A 245 19.97 16.43 -20.23
N HIS A 246 20.01 17.72 -19.95
CA HIS A 246 20.60 18.75 -20.81
C HIS A 246 21.59 19.60 -20.02
N ASP A 247 22.64 20.06 -20.70
CA ASP A 247 23.48 21.14 -20.17
C ASP A 247 22.78 22.51 -20.31
N MET A 248 23.36 23.56 -19.73
CA MET A 248 22.80 24.92 -19.77
C MET A 248 22.75 25.56 -21.17
N THR A 249 23.38 24.94 -22.18
CA THR A 249 23.27 25.37 -23.58
C THR A 249 22.07 24.72 -24.29
N GLY A 250 21.38 23.80 -23.61
CA GLY A 250 20.27 23.02 -24.16
C GLY A 250 20.70 21.78 -24.93
N ARG A 251 21.98 21.41 -24.89
CA ARG A 251 22.45 20.17 -25.53
C ARG A 251 22.07 18.97 -24.68
N GLN A 252 21.37 18.00 -25.28
CA GLN A 252 20.98 16.75 -24.63
C GLN A 252 22.21 15.88 -24.38
N LEU A 253 22.45 15.53 -23.12
CA LEU A 253 23.54 14.65 -22.68
C LEU A 253 23.06 13.21 -22.48
N PHE A 254 21.78 13.03 -22.12
CA PHE A 254 21.20 11.72 -21.83
C PHE A 254 19.71 11.67 -22.16
N LYS A 255 19.24 10.50 -22.57
CA LYS A 255 17.83 10.16 -22.73
C LYS A 255 17.60 8.67 -22.47
N ASP A 256 16.57 8.36 -21.70
CA ASP A 256 16.10 6.99 -21.48
C ASP A 256 14.57 6.92 -21.46
N GLN A 257 14.04 5.71 -21.63
CA GLN A 257 12.62 5.39 -21.46
C GLN A 257 12.44 4.46 -20.26
N VAL A 258 11.48 4.80 -19.41
CA VAL A 258 11.23 4.13 -18.14
C VAL A 258 9.80 3.61 -18.13
N ASN A 259 9.64 2.31 -17.94
CA ASN A 259 8.32 1.73 -17.68
C ASN A 259 7.87 2.13 -16.28
N LEU A 260 6.66 2.66 -16.18
CA LEU A 260 6.11 3.15 -14.92
C LEU A 260 5.31 2.06 -14.21
N ASN A 261 5.48 2.01 -12.89
CA ASN A 261 4.62 1.22 -12.01
C ASN A 261 3.23 1.86 -11.96
N PHE A 262 2.20 1.09 -12.26
CA PHE A 262 0.82 1.59 -12.24
C PHE A 262 0.37 1.86 -10.80
N ARG A 263 -0.04 3.11 -10.50
CA ARG A 263 -0.50 3.57 -9.18
C ARG A 263 0.53 3.48 -8.04
N GLU A 264 1.81 3.28 -8.38
CA GLU A 264 2.91 3.29 -7.43
C GLU A 264 4.03 4.22 -7.92
N LYS A 265 4.94 4.59 -7.02
CA LYS A 265 6.14 5.34 -7.42
C LYS A 265 7.04 4.43 -8.25
N THR A 266 7.60 5.01 -9.32
CA THR A 266 8.67 4.35 -10.08
C THR A 266 10.00 4.89 -9.60
N TYR A 267 10.79 4.04 -8.97
CA TYR A 267 12.15 4.36 -8.55
C TYR A 267 13.11 4.18 -9.72
N TYR A 268 13.85 5.24 -10.05
CA TYR A 268 14.79 5.27 -11.16
C TYR A 268 16.14 5.82 -10.69
N SER A 269 17.13 4.92 -10.57
CA SER A 269 18.52 5.25 -10.26
C SER A 269 19.26 5.63 -11.54
N LEU A 270 19.51 6.93 -11.74
CA LEU A 270 20.20 7.40 -12.94
C LEU A 270 21.65 6.91 -12.98
N SER A 271 22.30 6.78 -11.82
CA SER A 271 23.66 6.26 -11.71
C SER A 271 23.82 4.80 -12.13
N GLU A 272 22.77 4.00 -12.01
CA GLU A 272 22.78 2.63 -12.51
C GLU A 272 22.51 2.56 -14.02
N ARG A 273 21.84 3.58 -14.57
CA ARG A 273 21.42 3.65 -15.98
C ARG A 273 22.42 4.38 -16.86
N TRP A 274 23.23 5.27 -16.28
CA TRP A 274 24.16 6.12 -16.99
C TRP A 274 25.45 6.37 -16.19
N GLU A 275 26.52 5.67 -16.55
CA GLU A 275 27.87 5.90 -15.96
C GLU A 275 28.35 7.35 -16.11
N GLY A 276 27.89 8.05 -17.16
CA GLY A 276 28.25 9.43 -17.43
C GLY A 276 27.80 10.42 -16.36
N VAL A 277 26.82 10.06 -15.50
CA VAL A 277 26.35 10.95 -14.42
C VAL A 277 27.47 11.29 -13.44
N ALA A 278 28.35 10.33 -13.15
CA ALA A 278 29.48 10.53 -12.23
C ALA A 278 30.57 11.42 -12.86
N GLN A 279 30.68 11.36 -14.19
CA GLN A 279 31.70 12.04 -15.01
C GLN A 279 31.31 13.46 -15.43
N LEU A 280 30.06 13.88 -15.16
CA LEU A 280 29.63 15.26 -15.39
C LEU A 280 30.56 16.23 -14.66
N SER A 281 30.98 17.29 -15.35
CA SER A 281 31.71 18.39 -14.72
C SER A 281 30.84 19.09 -13.67
N THR A 282 31.46 19.61 -12.61
CA THR A 282 30.78 20.45 -11.62
C THR A 282 30.04 21.59 -12.31
N GLY A 283 28.75 21.73 -12.02
CA GLY A 283 27.90 22.65 -12.77
C GLY A 283 26.40 22.41 -12.58
N VAL A 284 25.62 23.18 -13.34
CA VAL A 284 24.16 23.10 -13.35
C VAL A 284 23.71 22.37 -14.60
N TYR A 285 22.73 21.49 -14.46
CA TYR A 285 22.08 20.78 -15.55
C TYR A 285 20.56 20.85 -15.39
N LEU A 286 19.85 20.62 -16.48
CA LEU A 286 18.39 20.50 -16.50
C LEU A 286 18.00 19.06 -16.72
N ILE A 287 17.08 18.56 -15.91
CA ILE A 287 16.47 17.25 -16.08
C ILE A 287 15.02 17.43 -16.47
N GLY A 288 14.60 16.71 -17.51
CA GLY A 288 13.23 16.71 -18.02
C GLY A 288 12.64 15.31 -17.96
N ILE A 289 11.41 15.20 -17.47
CA ILE A 289 10.63 13.97 -17.39
C ILE A 289 9.33 14.21 -18.13
N LYS A 290 9.03 13.37 -19.12
CA LYS A 290 7.80 13.46 -19.91
C LYS A 290 7.07 12.13 -19.89
N LEU A 291 5.85 12.12 -19.38
CA LEU A 291 4.99 10.96 -19.41
C LEU A 291 4.35 10.81 -20.79
N ASP A 292 4.05 9.58 -21.20
CA ASP A 292 3.25 9.27 -22.40
C ASP A 292 1.81 9.82 -22.34
N SER A 293 1.31 10.11 -21.13
CA SER A 293 0.06 10.87 -20.92
C SER A 293 0.15 12.35 -21.36
N GLY A 294 1.36 12.85 -21.62
CA GLY A 294 1.62 14.23 -22.03
C GLY A 294 1.99 15.19 -20.90
N LYS A 295 2.01 14.73 -19.64
CA LYS A 295 2.52 15.54 -18.52
C LYS A 295 4.04 15.67 -18.58
N GLU A 296 4.54 16.85 -18.22
CA GLU A 296 5.97 17.17 -18.23
C GLU A 296 6.41 17.75 -16.89
N PHE A 297 7.64 17.45 -16.52
CA PHE A 297 8.33 18.00 -15.37
C PHE A 297 9.75 18.36 -15.74
N GLN A 298 10.20 19.49 -15.22
CA GLN A 298 11.57 19.93 -15.39
C GLN A 298 12.11 20.42 -14.05
N ALA A 299 13.35 20.05 -13.76
CA ALA A 299 14.03 20.53 -12.58
C ALA A 299 15.48 20.90 -12.91
N LYS A 300 16.03 21.78 -12.08
CA LYS A 300 17.44 22.11 -12.07
C LYS A 300 18.17 21.15 -11.13
N ILE A 301 19.22 20.49 -11.61
CA ILE A 301 20.11 19.67 -10.80
C ILE A 301 21.51 20.28 -10.76
N ILE A 302 22.20 20.11 -9.63
CA ILE A 302 23.52 20.71 -9.38
C ILE A 302 24.52 19.59 -9.08
N LYS A 303 25.53 19.43 -9.94
CA LYS A 303 26.67 18.55 -9.72
C LYS A 303 27.74 19.30 -8.93
N LYS A 304 28.12 18.77 -7.77
CA LYS A 304 29.26 19.24 -6.97
C LYS A 304 30.49 18.39 -7.26
#